data_AF-A0A4U1G2Y0-F1
#
_entry.id   AF-A0A4U1G2Y0-F1
#
_cell.length_a   1.000
_cell.length_b   1.000
_cell.length_c   1.000
_cell.angle_alpha   90.00
_cell.angle_beta   90.00
_cell.angle_gamma   90.00
#
_symmetry.space_group_name_H-M   'P 1'
#
loop_
_entity.id
_entity.type
_entity.pdbx_description
1 polymer ?
#
loop_
_entity_poly.entity_id
_entity_poly.type
_entity_poly.pdbx_seq_one_letter_code
_entity_poly.pdbx_strand_id
1 'polypeptide(L)' 'MDYFIHLKMQRACQFLYANETKIKTIALDLGYEDPFYFSRVFKRYIGMSPKQYKLTTNIRSSSLT' A
#
# COMPACT_ATOMS: atom_id res chain seq x y z
N MET A 1 -9.06 -11.14 -14.00
CA MET A 1 -8.88 -10.99 -12.54
C MET A 1 -7.80 -9.98 -12.18
N ASP A 2 -6.69 -9.90 -12.92
CA ASP A 2 -5.58 -9.00 -12.62
C ASP A 2 -5.90 -7.50 -12.65
N TYR A 3 -6.87 -7.07 -13.45
CA TYR A 3 -7.28 -5.66 -13.53
C TYR A 3 -7.79 -5.11 -12.19
N PHE A 4 -8.66 -5.85 -11.48
CA PHE A 4 -9.15 -5.43 -10.17
C PHE A 4 -8.04 -5.40 -9.12
N ILE A 5 -7.11 -6.35 -9.19
CA ILE A 5 -5.95 -6.37 -8.28
C ILE A 5 -5.09 -5.14 -8.56
N HIS A 6 -4.83 -4.81 -9.83
CA HIS A 6 -4.09 -3.61 -10.20
C HIS A 6 -4.74 -2.33 -9.64
N LEU A 7 -6.05 -2.17 -9.81
CA LEU A 7 -6.80 -1.03 -9.24
C LEU A 7 -6.68 -0.97 -7.70
N LYS A 8 -6.82 -2.11 -7.02
CA LYS A 8 -6.63 -2.18 -5.56
C LYS A 8 -5.22 -1.77 -5.15
N MET A 9 -4.20 -2.18 -5.91
CA MET A 9 -2.81 -1.81 -5.61
C MET A 9 -2.54 -0.32 -5.84
N GLN A 10 -3.10 0.27 -6.90
CA GLN A 10 -3.04 1.72 -7.12
C GLN A 10 -3.70 2.49 -5.96
N ARG A 11 -4.86 2.03 -5.50
CA ARG A 11 -5.56 2.63 -4.35
C ARG A 11 -4.77 2.47 -3.05
N ALA A 12 -4.15 1.31 -2.83
CA ALA A 12 -3.25 1.09 -1.70
C ALA A 12 -2.07 2.08 -1.69
N CYS A 13 -1.45 2.34 -2.85
CA CYS A 13 -0.38 3.33 -2.96
C CYS A 13 -0.85 4.75 -2.56
N GLN A 14 -2.06 5.15 -2.97
CA GLN A 14 -2.64 6.44 -2.59
C GLN A 14 -2.82 6.55 -1.07
N PHE A 15 -3.37 5.52 -0.43
CA PHE A 15 -3.53 5.51 1.03
C PHE A 15 -2.20 5.51 1.79
N LEU A 16 -1.20 4.78 1.28
CA LEU A 16 0.14 4.77 1.89
C LEU A 16 0.85 6.12 1.73
N TYR A 17 0.63 6.83 0.62
CA TYR A 17 1.18 8.16 0.37
C TYR A 17 0.55 9.23 1.27
N ALA A 18 -0.76 9.16 1.50
CA ALA A 18 -1.49 10.06 2.40
C ALA A 18 -1.05 9.92 3.88
N ASN A 19 -0.22 8.92 4.21
CA ASN A 19 0.44 8.69 5.51
C ASN A 19 -0.47 8.47 6.74
N GLU A 20 -1.77 8.72 6.65
CA GLU A 20 -2.69 8.70 7.80
C GLU A 20 -3.18 7.30 8.20
N THR A 21 -3.09 6.31 7.32
CA THR A 21 -3.73 5.00 7.56
C THR A 21 -2.72 3.90 7.94
N LYS A 22 -3.12 3.00 8.86
CA LYS A 22 -2.37 1.78 9.19
C LYS A 22 -2.50 0.76 8.06
N ILE A 23 -1.42 0.04 7.74
CA ILE A 23 -1.39 -0.98 6.67
C ILE A 23 -2.50 -2.03 6.84
N LYS A 24 -2.80 -2.43 8.08
CA LYS A 24 -3.89 -3.36 8.39
C LYS A 24 -5.26 -2.81 7.95
N THR A 25 -5.54 -1.55 8.24
CA THR A 25 -6.78 -0.88 7.85
C THR A 25 -6.90 -0.80 6.33
N ILE A 26 -5.82 -0.41 5.65
CA ILE A 26 -5.76 -0.37 4.17
C ILE A 26 -6.07 -1.74 3.57
N ALA A 27 -5.55 -2.83 4.15
CA ALA A 27 -5.84 -4.18 3.70
C ALA A 27 -7.33 -4.50 3.83
N LEU A 28 -7.93 -4.24 4.99
CA LEU A 28 -9.35 -4.47 5.26
C LEU A 28 -10.25 -3.65 4.34
N ASP A 29 -9.96 -2.36 4.15
CA ASP A 29 -10.73 -1.45 3.29
C ASP A 29 -10.70 -1.89 1.82
N LEU A 30 -9.63 -2.57 1.39
CA LEU A 30 -9.50 -3.14 0.05
C LEU A 30 -10.07 -4.56 -0.07
N GLY A 31 -10.71 -5.07 0.98
CA GLY A 31 -11.34 -6.38 1.03
C GLY A 31 -10.35 -7.54 1.20
N TYR A 32 -9.21 -7.31 1.85
CA TYR A 32 -8.28 -8.36 2.27
C TYR A 32 -8.45 -8.64 3.76
N GLU A 33 -9.01 -9.81 4.07
CA GLU A 33 -9.19 -10.27 5.47
C GLU A 33 -7.84 -10.56 6.15
N ASP A 34 -6.85 -11.02 5.39
CA ASP A 34 -5.49 -11.27 5.86
C ASP A 34 -4.53 -10.13 5.39
N PRO A 35 -4.07 -9.27 6.32
CA PRO A 35 -3.08 -8.23 6.01
C PRO A 35 -1.73 -8.77 5.52
N PHE A 36 -1.36 -10.01 5.89
CA PHE A 36 -0.13 -10.65 5.39
C PHE A 36 -0.29 -11.08 3.94
N TYR A 37 -1.45 -11.61 3.56
CA TYR A 37 -1.79 -11.88 2.17
C TYR A 37 -1.78 -10.59 1.33
N PHE A 38 -2.44 -9.52 1.80
CA PHE A 38 -2.34 -8.20 1.15
C PHE A 38 -0.89 -7.78 0.93
N SER A 39 -0.04 -7.91 1.96
CA SER A 39 1.38 -7.51 1.87
C SER A 39 2.15 -8.32 0.84
N ARG A 40 1.86 -9.62 0.69
CA ARG A 40 2.45 -10.47 -0.36
C ARG A 40 2.00 -10.05 -1.76
N VAL A 41 0.71 -9.80 -1.94
CA VAL A 41 0.15 -9.34 -3.23
C VAL A 41 0.72 -7.98 -3.58
N PHE A 42 0.71 -7.02 -2.66
CA PHE A 42 1.27 -5.69 -2.86
C PHE A 42 2.75 -5.76 -3.27
N LYS A 43 3.57 -6.55 -2.58
CA LYS A 43 4.97 -6.75 -2.97
C LYS A 43 5.11 -7.33 -4.37
N ARG A 44 4.24 -8.25 -4.78
CA ARG A 44 4.25 -8.85 -6.13
C ARG A 44 3.99 -7.80 -7.22
N TYR A 45 3.05 -6.87 -7.01
CA TYR A 45 2.67 -5.87 -8.02
C TYR A 45 3.52 -4.60 -7.98
N ILE A 46 3.97 -4.16 -6.80
CA ILE A 46 4.66 -2.89 -6.59
C ILE A 46 6.18 -3.08 -6.46
N GLY A 47 6.65 -4.31 -6.19
CA GLY A 47 8.07 -4.65 -6.03
C GLY A 47 8.62 -4.48 -4.62
N MET A 48 7.87 -3.88 -3.69
CA MET A 48 8.28 -3.70 -2.29
C MET A 48 7.10 -3.85 -1.33
N SER A 49 7.37 -4.11 -0.05
CA SER A 49 6.30 -4.25 0.94
C SER A 49 5.57 -2.91 1.18
N PRO A 50 4.30 -2.93 1.62
CA PRO A 50 3.57 -1.71 1.98
C PRO A 50 4.31 -0.86 3.04
N LYS A 51 5.00 -1.51 3.99
CA LYS A 51 5.80 -0.86 5.03
C LYS A 51 7.01 -0.12 4.44
N GLN A 52 7.74 -0.77 3.53
CA GLN A 52 8.86 -0.14 2.83
C GLN A 52 8.38 1.02 1.98
N TYR A 53 7.29 0.84 1.22
CA TYR A 53 6.70 1.88 0.40
C TYR A 53 6.34 3.12 1.22
N LYS A 54 5.64 2.93 2.35
CA LYS A 54 5.27 4.02 3.28
C LYS A 54 6.48 4.76 3.84
N LEU A 55 7.57 4.06 4.14
CA LEU A 55 8.80 4.68 4.64
C LEU A 55 9.48 5.52 3.56
N THR A 56 9.58 5.00 2.33
CA THR A 56 10.17 5.72 1.19
C THR A 56 9.37 6.97 0.83
N THR A 57 8.04 6.93 0.89
CA THR A 57 7.21 8.12 0.65
C THR A 57 7.40 9.16 1.75
N ASN A 58 7.52 8.74 3.02
CA ASN A 58 7.73 9.67 4.13
C ASN A 58 9.03 10.49 3.97
N ILE A 59 10.11 9.87 3.46
CA ILE A 59 11.39 10.56 3.20
C ILE A 59 11.27 11.59 2.06
N ARG A 60 10.48 11.31 1.02
CA ARG A 60 10.26 12.25 -0.10
C ARG A 60 9.37 13.43 0.32
N SER A 61 8.39 13.22 1.20
CA SER A 61 7.49 14.29 1.67
C SER A 61 8.20 15.32 2.54
N SER A 62 9.17 14.91 3.36
CA SER A 62 9.94 15.82 4.23
C SER A 62 11.10 16.53 3.54
N SER A 63 11.36 16.23 2.25
CA SER A 63 12.35 16.96 1.43
C SER A 63 11.72 18.11 0.61
N LEU A 64 10.41 18.33 0.73
CA LEU A 64 9.63 19.35 0.00
C LEU A 64 9.09 20.48 0.89
N THR A 65 9.55 20.54 2.14
CA THR A 65 9.31 21.62 3.12
C THR A 65 10.64 22.07 3.68
#